data_AF-A0A3D3ECJ9-F1
#
_entry.id   AF-A0A3D3ECJ9-F1
#
_cell.length_a   1.000
_cell.length_b   1.000
_cell.length_c   1.000
_cell.angle_alpha   90.00
_cell.angle_beta   90.00
_cell.angle_gamma   90.00
#
_symmetry.space_group_name_H-M   'P 1'
#
loop_
_entity.id
_entity.type
_entity.pdbx_description
1 polymer ?
#
loop_
_entity_poly.entity_id
_entity_poly.type
_entity_poly.pdbx_seq_one_letter_code
_entity_poly.pdbx_strand_id
1 'polypeptide(L)'
;FMDLAMSIERHLAERKGGPIPMNIDGATAVVFAELGLAPPLARGLFCLSRSVGAMAHGYEQMQQGGRNKGPTPPHYRWHYSGKD
;
A
#
# COMPACT_ATOMS: atom_id res chain seq x y z
N PHE A 1 13.24 -18.97 -1.10
CA PHE A 1 12.14 -18.21 -1.73
C PHE A 1 12.60 -17.05 -2.61
N MET A 2 13.66 -16.34 -2.25
CA MET A 2 14.24 -15.22 -3.00
C MET A 2 14.60 -15.59 -4.43
N ASP A 3 15.26 -16.72 -4.66
CA ASP A 3 15.64 -17.15 -6.01
C ASP A 3 14.43 -17.34 -6.93
N LEU A 4 13.34 -17.90 -6.39
CA LEU A 4 12.09 -18.06 -7.13
C LEU A 4 11.47 -16.69 -7.46
N ALA A 5 11.45 -15.78 -6.48
CA ALA A 5 10.98 -14.40 -6.66
C ALA A 5 11.75 -13.66 -7.75
N MET A 6 13.08 -13.73 -7.74
CA MET A 6 13.94 -13.11 -8.75
C MET A 6 13.79 -13.75 -10.12
N SER A 7 13.55 -15.07 -10.17
CA SER A 7 13.26 -15.80 -11.42
C SER A 7 11.93 -15.33 -12.04
N ILE A 8 10.89 -15.15 -11.22
CA ILE A 8 9.60 -14.61 -11.67
C ILE A 8 9.78 -13.18 -12.20
N GLU A 9 10.49 -12.32 -11.47
CA GLU A 9 10.75 -10.94 -11.91
C GLU A 9 11.47 -10.89 -13.28
N ARG A 10 12.48 -11.74 -13.47
CA ARG A 10 13.20 -11.86 -14.74
C ARG A 10 12.29 -12.32 -15.87
N HIS A 11 11.50 -13.36 -15.64
CA HIS A 11 10.57 -13.89 -16.63
C HIS A 11 9.51 -12.86 -17.04
N LEU A 12 9.00 -12.09 -16.08
CA LEU A 12 8.06 -11.00 -16.34
C LEU A 12 8.72 -9.86 -17.14
N ALA A 13 9.98 -9.55 -16.84
CA ALA A 13 10.72 -8.53 -17.57
C ALA A 13 10.95 -8.93 -19.04
N GLU A 14 11.33 -10.18 -19.30
CA GLU A 14 11.49 -10.74 -20.64
C GLU A 14 10.18 -10.67 -21.43
N ARG A 15 9.05 -11.04 -20.81
CA ARG A 15 7.73 -11.02 -21.46
C ARG A 15 7.22 -9.62 -21.78
N LYS A 16 7.45 -8.65 -20.89
CA LYS A 16 6.99 -7.27 -21.08
C LYS A 16 7.93 -6.44 -21.96
N GLY A 17 9.18 -6.87 -22.13
CA GLY A 17 10.22 -6.09 -22.81
C GLY A 17 10.82 -4.98 -21.94
N GLY A 18 10.75 -5.12 -20.61
CA GLY A 18 11.26 -4.15 -19.65
C GLY A 18 11.00 -4.56 -18.20
N PRO A 19 11.76 -4.04 -17.22
CA PRO A 19 11.71 -4.49 -15.83
C PRO A 19 10.31 -4.32 -15.22
N ILE A 20 9.87 -5.34 -14.48
CA ILE A 20 8.70 -5.28 -13.60
C ILE A 20 9.19 -5.50 -12.17
N PRO A 21 9.59 -4.43 -11.46
CA PRO A 21 10.16 -4.58 -10.13
C PRO A 21 9.15 -5.19 -9.16
N MET A 22 9.63 -6.09 -8.31
CA MET A 22 8.84 -6.60 -7.19
C MET A 22 8.35 -5.45 -6.30
N ASN A 23 7.05 -5.43 -6.01
CA ASN A 23 6.49 -4.45 -5.08
C ASN A 23 6.83 -4.80 -3.63
N ILE A 24 6.55 -3.87 -2.72
CA ILE A 24 6.85 -4.05 -1.30
C ILE A 24 6.12 -5.25 -0.66
N ASP A 25 4.92 -5.58 -1.15
CA ASP A 25 4.14 -6.72 -0.64
C ASP A 25 4.84 -8.05 -0.97
N GLY A 26 5.28 -8.20 -2.23
CA GLY A 26 6.04 -9.36 -2.69
C GLY A 26 7.38 -9.49 -1.95
N ALA A 27 8.13 -8.39 -1.83
CA ALA A 27 9.41 -8.39 -1.12
C ALA A 27 9.25 -8.81 0.34
N THR A 28 8.25 -8.25 1.03
CA THR A 28 7.93 -8.59 2.42
C THR A 28 7.50 -10.06 2.55
N ALA A 29 6.68 -10.56 1.62
CA ALA A 29 6.26 -11.96 1.61
C ALA A 29 7.44 -12.93 1.43
N VAL A 30 8.40 -12.60 0.56
CA VAL A 30 9.63 -13.39 0.38
C VAL A 30 10.41 -13.45 1.68
N VAL A 31 10.64 -12.31 2.34
CA VAL A 31 11.36 -12.27 3.63
C VAL A 31 10.66 -13.12 4.68
N PHE A 32 9.34 -12.99 4.84
CA PHE A 32 8.58 -13.81 5.80
C PHE A 32 8.62 -15.31 5.47
N ALA A 33 8.61 -15.66 4.19
CA ALA A 33 8.73 -17.04 3.76
C ALA A 33 10.14 -17.62 4.05
N GLU A 34 11.21 -16.85 3.84
CA GLU A 34 12.58 -17.26 4.21
C GLU A 34 12.74 -17.44 5.72
N LEU A 35 12.02 -16.65 6.52
CA LEU A 35 11.99 -16.79 7.97
C LEU A 35 11.10 -17.97 8.45
N GLY A 36 10.45 -18.70 7.54
CA GLY A 36 9.64 -19.88 7.85
C GLY A 36 8.26 -19.56 8.43
N LEU A 37 7.75 -18.34 8.26
CA LEU A 37 6.43 -17.99 8.77
C LEU A 37 5.32 -18.62 7.93
N ALA A 38 4.32 -19.19 8.61
CA ALA A 38 3.09 -19.61 7.95
C ALA A 38 2.36 -18.40 7.33
N PRO A 39 1.74 -18.54 6.15
CA PRO A 39 1.08 -17.41 5.46
C PRO A 39 0.07 -16.63 6.32
N PRO A 40 -0.77 -17.25 7.18
CA PRO A 40 -1.68 -16.49 8.06
C PRO A 40 -0.94 -15.59 9.05
N LEU A 41 0.21 -16.03 9.59
CA LEU A 41 1.02 -15.25 10.52
C LEU A 41 1.71 -14.08 9.82
N ALA A 42 2.27 -14.32 8.63
CA ALA A 42 2.87 -13.29 7.79
C ALA A 42 1.87 -12.15 7.48
N ARG A 43 0.61 -12.50 7.19
CA ARG A 43 -0.46 -11.51 7.00
C ARG A 43 -0.77 -10.72 8.28
N GLY A 44 -0.76 -11.39 9.43
CA GLY A 44 -0.91 -10.73 10.74
C GLY A 44 0.18 -9.69 10.99
N LEU A 45 1.45 -10.03 10.76
CA LEU A 45 2.58 -9.10 10.89
C LEU A 45 2.47 -7.90 9.94
N PHE A 46 2.05 -8.13 8.70
CA PHE A 46 1.82 -7.06 7.73
C PHE A 46 0.76 -6.07 8.26
N CYS A 47 -0.39 -6.57 8.73
CA CYS A 47 -1.45 -5.73 9.30
C CYS A 47 -0.97 -4.92 10.52
N LEU A 48 -0.19 -5.54 11.41
CA LEU A 48 0.37 -4.86 12.58
C LEU A 48 1.31 -3.72 12.19
N SER A 49 2.22 -3.98 11.24
CA SER A 49 3.15 -2.96 10.72
C SER A 49 2.41 -1.74 10.14
N ARG A 50 1.36 -1.97 9.34
CA ARG A 50 0.54 -0.90 8.75
C ARG A 50 -0.28 -0.13 9.79
N SER A 51 -0.75 -0.81 10.84
CA SER A 51 -1.54 -0.21 11.91
C SER A 51 -0.78 0.88 12.68
N VAL A 52 0.53 0.72 12.88
CA VAL A 52 1.37 1.72 13.56
C VAL A 52 1.38 3.04 12.79
N GLY A 53 1.60 2.99 11.47
CA GLY A 53 1.57 4.18 10.62
C GLY A 53 0.20 4.83 10.55
N ALA A 54 -0.87 4.02 10.47
CA ALA A 54 -2.24 4.53 10.47
C ALA A 54 -2.58 5.25 11.79
N MET A 55 -2.14 4.70 12.93
CA MET A 55 -2.31 5.33 14.24
C MET A 55 -1.58 6.68 14.31
N ALA A 56 -0.30 6.71 13.91
CA ALA A 56 0.50 7.94 13.91
C ALA A 56 -0.14 9.02 13.03
N HIS A 57 -0.55 8.64 11.81
CA HIS A 57 -1.22 9.55 10.90
C HIS A 57 -2.54 10.07 11.46
N GLY A 58 -3.32 9.21 12.12
CA GLY A 58 -4.56 9.61 12.80
C GLY A 58 -4.29 10.66 13.87
N TYR A 59 -3.25 10.46 14.69
CA TYR A 59 -2.85 11.43 15.73
C TYR A 59 -2.40 12.76 15.12
N GLU A 60 -1.56 12.75 14.08
CA GLU A 60 -1.14 13.96 13.35
C GLU A 60 -2.34 14.74 12.80
N GLN A 61 -3.33 14.05 12.24
CA GLN A 61 -4.54 14.67 11.72
C GLN A 61 -5.40 15.30 12.84
N MET A 62 -5.48 14.69 14.02
CA MET A 62 -6.18 15.26 15.18
C MET A 62 -5.53 16.59 15.62
N GLN A 63 -4.19 16.67 15.58
CA GLN A 63 -3.45 17.87 15.97
C GLN A 63 -3.52 18.99 14.93
N GLN A 64 -3.92 18.72 13.69
CA GLN A 64 -4.01 19.72 12.61
C GLN A 64 -5.17 20.72 12.81
N GLY A 65 -6.17 20.41 13.65
CA GLY A 65 -7.34 21.27 13.88
C GLY A 65 -8.30 21.40 12.68
N GLY A 66 -8.09 20.60 11.63
CA GLY A 66 -8.94 20.56 10.44
C GLY A 66 -10.26 19.83 10.68
N ARG A 67 -11.28 20.18 9.90
CA ARG A 67 -12.56 19.45 9.90
C ARG A 67 -12.39 18.07 9.26
N ASN A 68 -13.26 17.12 9.63
CA ASN A 68 -13.35 15.82 8.97
C ASN A 68 -13.49 16.00 7.45
N LYS A 69 -12.57 15.37 6.71
CA LYS A 69 -12.49 15.45 5.26
C LYS A 69 -13.61 14.59 4.65
N GLY A 70 -14.39 15.18 3.74
CA GLY A 70 -15.33 14.42 2.90
C GLY A 70 -14.59 13.72 1.75
N PRO A 71 -15.26 12.81 1.02
CA PRO A 71 -14.64 12.02 -0.04
C PRO A 71 -14.20 12.84 -1.26
N THR A 72 -14.81 14.01 -1.47
CA THR A 72 -14.51 14.90 -2.60
C THR A 72 -13.78 16.14 -2.12
N PRO A 73 -12.57 16.45 -2.63
CA PRO A 73 -11.89 17.70 -2.33
C PRO A 73 -12.79 18.91 -2.68
N PRO A 74 -12.76 20.00 -1.90
CA PRO A 74 -13.67 21.13 -2.13
C PRO A 74 -13.63 21.72 -3.54
N HIS A 75 -12.48 21.70 -4.21
CA HIS A 75 -12.29 22.24 -5.57
C HIS A 75 -12.77 21.30 -6.69
N TYR A 76 -13.12 20.04 -6.38
CA TYR A 76 -13.76 19.11 -7.31
C TYR A 76 -15.30 19.10 -7.17
N ARG A 77 -15.86 20.02 -6.37
CA ARG A 77 -17.32 20.13 -6.23
C ARG A 77 -17.92 20.81 -7.46
N TRP A 78 -19.11 20.37 -7.83
CA TRP A 78 -19.92 20.99 -8.86
C TRP A 78 -20.34 22.39 -8.42
N HIS A 79 -20.25 23.36 -9.32
CA HIS A 79 -20.88 24.67 -9.15
C HIS A 79 -22.27 24.64 -9.78
N TYR A 80 -23.30 25.08 -9.04
CA TYR A 80 -24.63 25.27 -9.62
C TYR A 80 -24.61 26.44 -10.60
N SER A 81 -25.11 26.22 -11.82
CA SER A 81 -25.14 27.21 -12.91
C SER A 81 -26.55 27.67 -13.29
N GLY A 82 -27.57 27.33 -12.50
CA GLY A 82 -28.93 27.80 -12.75
C GLY A 82 -29.10 29.29 -12.39
N LYS A 83 -30.13 29.92 -12.95
CA LYS A 83 -30.50 31.31 -12.63
C LYS A 83 -31.21 31.36 -11.27
N ASP A 84 -31.00 32.47 -10.54
CA ASP A 84 -31.68 32.82 -9.29
C ASP A 84 -33.21 32.87 -9.46
#